data_AF-A0A7Y3BXQ4-F1
#
_entry.id   AF-A0A7Y3BXQ4-F1
#
_cell.length_a   1.000
_cell.length_b   1.000
_cell.length_c   1.000
_cell.angle_alpha   90.00
_cell.angle_beta   90.00
_cell.angle_gamma   90.00
#
_symmetry.space_group_name_H-M   'P 1'
#
loop_
_entity.id
_entity.type
_entity.pdbx_description
1 polymer ?
#
loop_
_entity_poly.entity_id
_entity_poly.type
_entity_poly.pdbx_seq_one_letter_code
_entity_poly.pdbx_strand_id
1 'polypeptide(L)'
;MDTVIKILVSLIMLLVTSGTPQPPAADGPSVAPPTPPIKSPPASAFTETLVTEPLVIVVGATDDQVDKVDAALALFDEAGLNLPPLEIEFSTDTTACKGHAGLFRGSDVGRSRVIICHRMSLFLLHELAHAWAHLNLTDENRAAYSEHWGLDNWNDHSQEWKERGTEKAANTIAYTLDITVPTENPNILALVCSYEMLTGRSLPHERLVEC
;
A
#
# COMPACT_ATOMS: atom_id res chain seq x y z
N MET A 1 -7.39 44.74 32.58
CA MET A 1 -6.37 43.95 31.84
C MET A 1 -7.02 42.63 31.45
N ASP A 2 -8.13 42.57 30.74
CA ASP A 2 -8.43 43.05 29.38
C ASP A 2 -7.37 42.64 28.37
N THR A 3 -7.61 41.56 27.64
CA THR A 3 -7.71 41.58 26.17
C THR A 3 -8.32 40.27 25.69
N VAL A 4 -9.56 40.35 25.21
CA VAL A 4 -10.25 39.34 24.40
C VAL A 4 -9.85 39.59 22.94
N ILE A 5 -9.20 38.63 22.29
CA ILE A 5 -8.94 38.69 20.83
C ILE A 5 -9.98 37.83 20.12
N LYS A 6 -10.98 38.49 19.53
CA LYS A 6 -11.85 37.95 18.48
C LYS A 6 -11.17 38.21 17.15
N ILE A 7 -10.85 37.17 16.38
CA ILE A 7 -10.49 37.33 14.96
C ILE A 7 -11.67 36.88 14.12
N LEU A 8 -12.30 37.88 13.50
CA LEU A 8 -13.25 37.79 12.41
C LEU A 8 -12.46 37.41 11.14
N VAL A 9 -12.76 36.27 10.51
CA VAL A 9 -12.30 36.01 9.14
C VAL A 9 -13.43 36.34 8.20
N SER A 10 -13.31 37.51 7.56
CA SER A 10 -14.22 37.99 6.53
C SER A 10 -14.07 37.16 5.26
N LEU A 11 -15.23 36.65 4.83
CA LEU A 11 -15.55 36.14 3.51
C LEU A 11 -15.27 37.22 2.44
N ILE A 12 -14.31 36.98 1.54
CA ILE A 12 -14.19 37.70 0.26
C ILE A 12 -14.41 36.68 -0.85
N MET A 13 -15.63 36.68 -1.39
CA MET A 13 -15.92 36.14 -2.71
C MET A 13 -15.27 37.05 -3.76
N LEU A 14 -14.27 36.53 -4.47
CA LEU A 14 -13.82 37.08 -5.74
C LEU A 14 -14.33 36.18 -6.86
N LEU A 15 -15.46 36.59 -7.43
CA LEU A 15 -15.97 36.11 -8.71
C LEU A 15 -15.01 36.58 -9.83
N VAL A 16 -14.13 35.69 -10.28
CA VAL A 16 -13.45 35.85 -11.57
C VAL A 16 -14.35 35.21 -12.62
N THR A 17 -15.00 36.05 -13.42
CA THR A 17 -15.62 35.62 -14.68
C THR A 17 -14.86 36.29 -15.82
N SER A 18 -14.28 35.49 -16.71
CA SER A 18 -14.12 35.82 -18.14
C SER A 18 -13.40 34.72 -18.91
N GLY A 19 -14.06 34.23 -19.96
CA GLY A 19 -13.40 33.79 -21.18
C GLY A 19 -13.22 32.29 -21.37
N THR A 20 -14.28 31.57 -21.76
CA THR A 20 -14.14 30.30 -22.48
C THR A 20 -13.71 30.57 -23.94
N PRO A 21 -12.59 29.99 -24.42
CA PRO A 21 -12.25 30.03 -25.83
C PRO A 21 -13.23 29.20 -26.66
N GLN A 22 -13.68 29.77 -27.77
CA GLN A 22 -14.52 29.15 -28.78
C GLN A 22 -13.76 27.99 -29.48
N PRO A 23 -14.34 26.77 -29.59
CA PRO A 23 -13.70 25.68 -30.32
C PRO A 23 -13.71 25.94 -31.83
N PRO A 24 -12.63 25.58 -32.56
CA PRO A 24 -12.62 25.63 -34.02
C PRO A 24 -13.57 24.59 -34.63
N ALA A 25 -14.06 24.94 -35.83
CA ALA A 25 -15.06 24.22 -36.60
C ALA A 25 -14.66 22.76 -36.90
N ALA A 26 -15.65 21.88 -36.83
CA ALA A 26 -15.54 20.48 -37.21
C ALA A 26 -15.38 20.34 -38.74
N ASP A 27 -14.27 19.78 -39.17
CA ASP A 27 -14.11 19.25 -40.53
C ASP A 27 -14.96 17.98 -40.68
N GLY A 28 -15.67 17.90 -41.81
CA GLY A 28 -16.65 16.85 -42.10
C GLY A 28 -16.05 15.45 -42.26
N PRO A 29 -16.89 14.40 -42.18
CA PRO A 29 -16.44 13.02 -42.27
C PRO A 29 -15.99 12.68 -43.70
N SER A 30 -14.70 12.37 -43.85
CA SER A 30 -14.13 11.72 -45.03
C SER A 30 -14.58 10.26 -45.06
N VAL A 31 -15.41 9.92 -46.05
CA VAL A 31 -15.90 8.55 -46.28
C VAL A 31 -14.77 7.72 -46.88
N ALA A 32 -14.20 6.82 -46.07
CA ALA A 32 -13.24 5.82 -46.54
C ALA A 32 -13.94 4.74 -47.39
N PRO A 33 -13.28 4.20 -48.43
CA PRO A 33 -13.82 3.12 -49.25
C PRO A 33 -13.89 1.79 -48.46
N PRO A 34 -14.82 0.87 -48.82
CA PRO A 34 -15.03 -0.38 -48.11
C PRO A 34 -13.84 -1.34 -48.26
N THR A 35 -13.32 -1.81 -47.13
CA THR A 35 -12.28 -2.85 -47.04
C THR A 35 -12.84 -4.21 -47.50
N PRO A 36 -12.13 -5.00 -48.32
CA PRO A 36 -12.54 -6.35 -48.68
C PRO A 36 -12.55 -7.29 -47.45
N PRO A 37 -13.42 -8.30 -47.42
CA PRO A 37 -13.53 -9.22 -46.28
C PRO A 37 -12.26 -10.07 -46.14
N ILE A 38 -11.53 -9.87 -45.04
CA ILE A 38 -10.42 -10.73 -44.63
C ILE A 38 -11.03 -12.03 -44.12
N LYS A 39 -10.74 -13.15 -44.80
CA LYS A 39 -11.06 -14.50 -44.30
C LYS A 39 -10.31 -14.73 -43.00
N SER A 40 -11.03 -14.81 -41.89
CA SER A 40 -10.46 -15.24 -40.61
C SER A 40 -9.88 -16.65 -40.75
N PRO A 41 -8.63 -16.89 -40.35
CA PRO A 41 -8.12 -18.25 -40.21
C PRO A 41 -8.87 -18.98 -39.09
N PRO A 42 -8.98 -20.32 -39.16
CA PRO A 42 -9.63 -21.10 -38.12
C PRO A 42 -8.89 -20.91 -36.79
N ALA A 43 -9.65 -20.60 -35.74
CA ALA A 43 -9.16 -20.47 -34.38
C ALA A 43 -8.49 -21.78 -33.94
N SER A 44 -7.16 -21.83 -34.00
CA SER A 44 -6.38 -22.89 -33.41
C SER A 44 -6.41 -22.69 -31.90
N ALA A 45 -7.20 -23.50 -31.21
CA ALA A 45 -7.28 -23.53 -29.76
C ALA A 45 -5.95 -24.02 -29.18
N PHE A 46 -5.07 -23.09 -28.82
CA PHE A 46 -4.02 -23.37 -27.86
C PHE A 46 -4.66 -23.32 -26.47
N THR A 47 -4.94 -24.48 -25.91
CA THR A 47 -5.15 -24.59 -24.46
C THR A 47 -3.78 -24.49 -23.81
N GLU A 48 -3.34 -23.27 -23.59
CA GLU A 48 -2.16 -22.99 -22.78
C GLU A 48 -2.55 -23.27 -21.32
N THR A 49 -2.17 -24.45 -20.82
CA THR A 49 -2.25 -24.77 -19.40
C THR A 49 -1.26 -23.86 -18.68
N LEU A 50 -1.72 -22.69 -18.25
CA LEU A 50 -0.97 -21.80 -17.38
C LEU A 50 -0.71 -22.56 -16.06
N VAL A 51 0.53 -22.98 -15.86
CA VAL A 51 1.00 -23.43 -14.55
C VAL A 51 1.04 -22.19 -13.67
N THR A 52 0.04 -22.03 -12.81
CA THR A 52 0.02 -20.94 -11.84
C THR A 52 1.07 -21.22 -10.78
N GLU A 53 2.23 -20.62 -10.94
CA GLU A 53 3.26 -20.59 -9.90
C GLU A 53 2.64 -20.12 -8.57
N PRO A 54 3.03 -20.73 -7.43
CA PRO A 54 2.46 -20.35 -6.13
C PRO A 54 2.74 -18.87 -5.87
N LEU A 55 1.75 -18.15 -5.34
CA LEU A 55 1.89 -16.72 -5.05
C LEU A 55 2.95 -16.49 -3.98
N VAL A 56 3.04 -17.38 -2.99
CA VAL A 56 3.98 -17.28 -1.87
C VAL A 56 4.85 -18.54 -1.80
N ILE A 57 6.16 -18.34 -1.64
CA ILE A 57 7.14 -19.40 -1.34
C ILE A 57 7.70 -19.14 0.05
N VAL A 58 7.74 -20.16 0.91
CA VAL A 58 8.32 -20.06 2.25
C VAL A 58 9.59 -20.90 2.33
N VAL A 59 10.70 -20.30 2.75
CA VAL A 59 12.04 -20.93 2.77
C VAL A 59 12.60 -20.92 4.18
N GLY A 60 13.17 -22.04 4.61
CA GLY A 60 13.86 -22.16 5.90
C GLY A 60 12.95 -22.13 7.14
N ALA A 61 11.63 -22.25 6.95
CA ALA A 61 10.65 -22.24 8.03
C ALA A 61 10.51 -23.59 8.74
N THR A 62 10.21 -23.55 10.04
CA THR A 62 9.60 -24.67 10.77
C THR A 62 8.09 -24.69 10.55
N ASP A 63 7.40 -25.79 10.88
CA ASP A 63 5.94 -25.89 10.77
C ASP A 63 5.22 -24.77 11.55
N ASP A 64 5.63 -24.51 12.81
CA ASP A 64 5.11 -23.38 13.61
C ASP A 64 5.29 -22.00 12.96
N GLN A 65 6.30 -21.84 12.08
CA GLN A 65 6.54 -20.59 11.36
C GLN A 65 5.66 -20.52 10.11
N VAL A 66 5.45 -21.64 9.42
CA VAL A 66 4.49 -21.75 8.30
C VAL A 66 3.08 -21.41 8.78
N ASP A 67 2.63 -21.98 9.90
CA ASP A 67 1.30 -21.68 10.46
C ASP A 67 1.08 -20.18 10.73
N LYS A 68 2.15 -19.48 11.14
CA LYS A 68 2.10 -18.03 11.38
C LYS A 68 2.15 -17.22 10.10
N VAL A 69 2.84 -17.71 9.07
CA VAL A 69 2.75 -17.14 7.73
C VAL A 69 1.34 -17.26 7.21
N ASP A 70 0.73 -18.44 7.30
CA ASP A 70 -0.65 -18.66 6.84
C ASP A 70 -1.65 -17.77 7.60
N ALA A 71 -1.52 -17.67 8.92
CA ALA A 71 -2.35 -16.77 9.73
C ALA A 71 -2.15 -15.29 9.34
N ALA A 72 -0.91 -14.85 9.10
CA ALA A 72 -0.63 -13.48 8.68
C ALA A 72 -1.19 -13.19 7.28
N LEU A 73 -1.04 -14.12 6.33
CA LEU A 73 -1.60 -13.99 4.98
C LEU A 73 -3.13 -13.94 5.02
N ALA A 74 -3.77 -14.72 5.88
CA ALA A 74 -5.22 -14.69 6.06
C ALA A 74 -5.72 -13.33 6.54
N LEU A 75 -4.98 -12.62 7.40
CA LEU A 75 -5.35 -11.26 7.82
C LEU A 75 -5.32 -10.26 6.66
N PHE A 76 -4.34 -10.36 5.76
CA PHE A 76 -4.29 -9.51 4.56
C PHE A 76 -5.43 -9.85 3.59
N ASP A 77 -5.74 -11.13 3.40
CA ASP A 77 -6.84 -11.59 2.55
C ASP A 77 -8.20 -11.13 3.08
N GLU A 78 -8.46 -11.31 4.38
CA GLU A 78 -9.69 -10.87 5.05
C GLU A 78 -9.89 -9.35 4.94
N ALA A 79 -8.79 -8.59 5.02
CA ALA A 79 -8.80 -7.14 4.83
C ALA A 79 -8.90 -6.70 3.36
N GLY A 80 -8.87 -7.64 2.41
CA GLY A 80 -8.89 -7.35 0.97
C GLY A 80 -7.64 -6.61 0.48
N LEU A 81 -6.50 -6.87 1.14
CA LEU A 81 -5.18 -6.31 0.85
C LEU A 81 -4.33 -7.33 0.08
N ASN A 82 -4.46 -7.33 -1.25
CA ASN A 82 -3.73 -8.28 -2.10
C ASN A 82 -2.21 -8.05 -2.03
N LEU A 83 -1.48 -9.06 -1.58
CA LEU A 83 -0.02 -9.06 -1.55
C LEU A 83 0.56 -9.40 -2.93
N PRO A 84 1.75 -8.87 -3.28
CA PRO A 84 2.49 -9.30 -4.46
C PRO A 84 2.91 -10.78 -4.34
N PRO A 85 3.43 -11.39 -5.42
CA PRO A 85 4.17 -12.63 -5.30
C PRO A 85 5.36 -12.48 -4.33
N LEU A 86 5.52 -13.42 -3.42
CA LEU A 86 6.48 -13.35 -2.32
C LEU A 86 7.38 -14.58 -2.23
N GLU A 87 8.62 -14.33 -1.79
CA GLU A 87 9.48 -15.29 -1.13
C GLU A 87 9.68 -14.85 0.32
N ILE A 88 9.28 -15.68 1.28
CA ILE A 88 9.42 -15.43 2.72
C ILE A 88 10.50 -16.37 3.25
N GLU A 89 11.63 -15.80 3.66
CA GLU A 89 12.77 -16.54 4.22
C GLU A 89 12.87 -16.37 5.73
N PHE A 90 13.04 -17.47 6.44
CA PHE A 90 13.44 -17.48 7.84
C PHE A 90 14.94 -17.74 7.94
N SER A 91 15.67 -16.76 8.45
CA SER A 91 17.12 -16.82 8.60
C SER A 91 17.51 -16.77 10.07
N THR A 92 18.44 -17.65 10.49
CA THR A 92 19.08 -17.52 11.81
C THR A 92 20.24 -16.53 11.80
N ASP A 93 20.66 -16.07 10.61
CA ASP A 93 21.71 -15.08 10.42
C ASP A 93 21.11 -13.68 10.38
N THR A 94 21.29 -12.92 11.46
CA THR A 94 20.79 -11.54 11.60
C THR A 94 21.43 -10.57 10.61
N THR A 95 22.57 -10.91 10.01
CA THR A 95 23.18 -10.07 8.96
C THR A 95 22.35 -10.09 7.68
N ALA A 96 21.55 -11.14 7.44
CA ALA A 96 20.60 -11.19 6.31
C ALA A 96 19.56 -10.06 6.37
N CYS A 97 19.16 -9.68 7.59
CA CYS A 97 18.27 -8.55 7.87
C CYS A 97 19.01 -7.24 8.19
N LYS A 98 20.32 -7.14 7.92
CA LYS A 98 21.15 -5.96 8.22
C LYS A 98 21.12 -5.55 9.71
N GLY A 99 20.93 -6.51 10.62
CA GLY A 99 20.81 -6.27 12.05
C GLY A 99 19.40 -5.91 12.54
N HIS A 100 18.41 -5.87 11.64
CA HIS A 100 17.00 -5.71 12.01
C HIS A 100 16.31 -7.06 12.26
N ALA A 101 15.08 -7.02 12.80
CA ALA A 101 14.29 -8.21 13.08
C ALA A 101 13.68 -8.84 11.82
N GLY A 102 13.42 -8.01 10.81
CA GLY A 102 12.95 -8.39 9.49
C GLY A 102 13.53 -7.46 8.42
N LEU A 103 13.39 -7.85 7.16
CA LEU A 103 13.76 -7.02 6.02
C LEU A 103 12.91 -7.36 4.80
N PHE A 104 12.16 -6.37 4.33
CA PHE A 104 11.57 -6.37 3.00
C PHE A 104 12.56 -5.93 1.91
N ARG A 105 12.47 -6.59 0.74
CA ARG A 105 13.12 -6.20 -0.52
C ARG A 105 12.10 -6.27 -1.65
N GLY A 106 11.67 -5.10 -2.12
CA GLY A 106 10.74 -4.99 -3.24
C GLY A 106 11.36 -5.44 -4.56
N SER A 107 10.52 -6.00 -5.42
CA SER A 107 10.82 -6.23 -6.83
C SER A 107 9.67 -5.73 -7.68
N ASP A 108 9.99 -4.97 -8.72
CA ASP A 108 9.01 -4.52 -9.72
C ASP A 108 8.74 -5.60 -10.78
N VAL A 109 9.65 -6.58 -10.89
CA VAL A 109 9.55 -7.72 -11.80
C VAL A 109 9.78 -9.02 -11.04
N GLY A 110 8.74 -9.83 -10.87
CA GLY A 110 8.81 -11.12 -10.18
C GLY A 110 8.43 -11.04 -8.70
N ARG A 111 9.14 -11.80 -7.86
CA ARG A 111 8.81 -11.94 -6.42
C ARG A 111 9.54 -10.90 -5.60
N SER A 112 8.79 -10.23 -4.71
CA SER A 112 9.40 -9.49 -3.62
C SER A 112 9.86 -10.46 -2.53
N ARG A 113 10.84 -10.07 -1.72
CA ARG A 113 11.42 -10.94 -0.69
C ARG A 113 11.22 -10.35 0.69
N VAL A 114 10.78 -11.17 1.62
CA VAL A 114 10.66 -10.85 3.05
C VAL A 114 11.60 -11.79 3.79
N ILE A 115 12.50 -11.25 4.60
CA ILE A 115 13.43 -12.03 5.42
C ILE A 115 13.09 -11.78 6.89
N ILE A 116 12.88 -12.83 7.67
CA ILE A 116 12.59 -12.77 9.10
C ILE A 116 13.76 -13.38 9.87
N CYS A 117 14.41 -12.58 10.72
CA CYS A 117 15.58 -13.01 11.48
C CYS A 117 15.27 -13.32 12.96
N HIS A 118 14.37 -12.58 13.60
CA HIS A 118 13.86 -12.90 14.95
C HIS A 118 12.57 -12.13 15.28
N ARG A 119 11.88 -12.50 16.38
CA ARG A 119 10.61 -11.86 16.82
C ARG A 119 9.50 -11.90 15.75
N MET A 120 9.36 -13.06 15.12
CA MET A 120 8.52 -13.31 13.93
C MET A 120 7.10 -12.73 13.99
N SER A 121 6.34 -12.93 15.07
CA SER A 121 4.92 -12.52 15.08
C SER A 121 4.74 -11.01 14.96
N LEU A 122 5.71 -10.22 15.45
CA LEU A 122 5.63 -8.76 15.39
C LEU A 122 6.05 -8.22 14.04
N PHE A 123 7.14 -8.77 13.49
CA PHE A 123 7.74 -8.21 12.28
C PHE A 123 7.19 -8.81 11.00
N LEU A 124 6.58 -10.01 11.03
CA LEU A 124 6.03 -10.60 9.81
C LEU A 124 4.92 -9.72 9.20
N LEU A 125 3.95 -9.27 10.00
CA LEU A 125 2.90 -8.36 9.51
C LEU A 125 3.48 -7.03 9.03
N HIS A 126 4.50 -6.51 9.71
CA HIS A 126 5.21 -5.29 9.32
C HIS A 126 5.90 -5.44 7.96
N GLU A 127 6.67 -6.50 7.74
CA GLU A 127 7.35 -6.72 6.47
C GLU A 127 6.37 -7.04 5.33
N LEU A 128 5.26 -7.74 5.60
CA LEU A 128 4.20 -7.94 4.62
C LEU A 128 3.49 -6.61 4.27
N ALA A 129 3.33 -5.71 5.25
CA ALA A 129 2.77 -4.39 4.99
C ALA A 129 3.68 -3.55 4.09
N HIS A 130 5.01 -3.64 4.25
CA HIS A 130 5.95 -3.07 3.28
C HIS A 130 5.75 -3.65 1.87
N ALA A 131 5.56 -4.97 1.75
CA ALA A 131 5.31 -5.60 0.46
C ALA A 131 4.01 -5.14 -0.19
N TRP A 132 2.93 -5.04 0.57
CA TRP A 132 1.67 -4.49 0.09
C TRP A 132 1.84 -3.03 -0.34
N ALA A 133 2.48 -2.19 0.49
CA ALA A 133 2.64 -0.77 0.24
C ALA A 133 3.51 -0.48 -0.99
N HIS A 134 4.56 -1.28 -1.22
CA HIS A 134 5.43 -1.20 -2.40
C HIS A 134 4.61 -1.34 -3.70
N LEU A 135 3.69 -2.30 -3.74
CA LEU A 135 2.87 -2.58 -4.92
C LEU A 135 1.70 -1.59 -5.09
N ASN A 136 1.06 -1.20 -4.00
CA ASN A 136 -0.27 -0.57 -4.06
C ASN A 136 -0.27 0.94 -3.82
N LEU A 137 0.72 1.50 -3.11
CA LEU A 137 0.74 2.94 -2.84
C LEU A 137 1.36 3.70 -4.01
N THR A 138 0.58 4.61 -4.59
CA THR A 138 1.10 5.60 -5.53
C THR A 138 1.87 6.69 -4.79
N ASP A 139 2.59 7.52 -5.54
CA ASP A 139 3.26 8.69 -4.97
C ASP A 139 2.25 9.69 -4.39
N GLU A 140 1.03 9.80 -4.94
CA GLU A 140 -0.03 10.60 -4.33
C GLU A 140 -0.46 10.05 -2.97
N ASN A 141 -0.64 8.73 -2.83
CA ASN A 141 -0.98 8.14 -1.53
C ASN A 141 0.11 8.39 -0.49
N ARG A 142 1.38 8.23 -0.88
CA ARG A 142 2.54 8.46 -0.01
C ARG A 142 2.63 9.92 0.41
N ALA A 143 2.43 10.85 -0.52
CA ALA A 143 2.44 12.28 -0.23
C ALA A 143 1.31 12.69 0.72
N ALA A 144 0.08 12.23 0.48
CA ALA A 144 -1.06 12.51 1.34
C ALA A 144 -0.86 11.97 2.76
N TYR A 145 -0.32 10.75 2.88
CA TYR A 145 0.00 10.15 4.17
C TYR A 145 1.12 10.90 4.91
N SER A 146 2.18 11.28 4.19
CA SER A 146 3.27 12.09 4.73
C SER A 146 2.76 13.45 5.21
N GLU A 147 1.88 14.11 4.47
CA GLU A 147 1.26 15.37 4.90
C GLU A 147 0.42 15.19 6.17
N HIS A 148 -0.42 14.15 6.23
CA HIS A 148 -1.26 13.85 7.40
C HIS A 148 -0.44 13.67 8.69
N TRP A 149 0.72 13.02 8.60
CA TRP A 149 1.60 12.76 9.74
C TRP A 149 2.72 13.80 9.93
N GLY A 150 2.79 14.82 9.08
CA GLY A 150 3.86 15.83 9.12
C GLY A 150 5.25 15.23 8.89
N LEU A 151 5.38 14.28 7.97
CA LEU A 151 6.63 13.58 7.68
C LEU A 151 7.42 14.30 6.59
N ASP A 152 8.71 14.51 6.84
CA ASP A 152 9.59 15.18 5.89
C ASP A 152 9.95 14.32 4.67
N ASN A 153 9.85 13.00 4.78
CA ASN A 153 10.25 12.05 3.75
C ASN A 153 9.45 10.74 3.82
N TRP A 154 9.40 10.03 2.70
CA TRP A 154 8.83 8.68 2.65
C TRP A 154 9.82 7.59 3.07
N ASN A 155 11.02 7.59 2.50
CA ASN A 155 12.02 6.54 2.72
C ASN A 155 13.47 7.04 2.54
N ASP A 156 13.79 8.20 3.10
CA ASP A 156 15.16 8.72 3.17
C ASP A 156 15.94 8.00 4.26
N HIS A 157 16.98 7.29 3.85
CA HIS A 157 17.81 6.51 4.75
C HIS A 157 18.73 7.34 5.65
N SER A 158 18.82 8.66 5.42
CA SER A 158 19.52 9.60 6.31
C SER A 158 18.74 9.95 7.57
N GLN A 159 17.43 9.70 7.58
CA GLN A 159 16.57 9.96 8.74
C GLN A 159 16.46 8.75 9.67
N GLU A 160 16.12 9.02 10.93
CA GLU A 160 15.79 8.00 11.93
C GLU A 160 14.72 7.06 11.37
N TRP A 161 14.98 5.75 11.48
CA TRP A 161 14.17 4.70 10.85
C TRP A 161 12.67 4.85 11.14
N LYS A 162 12.32 5.07 12.41
CA LYS A 162 10.93 5.23 12.87
C LYS A 162 10.22 6.50 12.38
N GLU A 163 10.96 7.47 11.86
CA GLU A 163 10.41 8.73 11.34
C GLU A 163 10.14 8.68 9.84
N ARG A 164 10.51 7.60 9.16
CA ARG A 164 10.24 7.40 7.73
C ARG A 164 8.78 7.04 7.50
N GLY A 165 8.18 7.64 6.46
CA GLY A 165 6.81 7.34 6.04
C GLY A 165 6.54 5.86 5.79
N THR A 166 7.46 5.16 5.12
CA THR A 166 7.31 3.73 4.83
C THR A 166 7.19 2.88 6.10
N GLU A 167 7.95 3.20 7.14
CA GLU A 167 7.93 2.44 8.40
C GLU A 167 6.70 2.76 9.23
N LYS A 168 6.26 4.03 9.25
CA LYS A 168 4.99 4.40 9.89
C LYS A 168 3.80 3.77 9.17
N ALA A 169 3.82 3.70 7.84
CA ALA A 169 2.76 3.07 7.05
C ALA A 169 2.70 1.56 7.31
N ALA A 170 3.85 0.87 7.29
CA ALA A 170 3.93 -0.55 7.61
C ALA A 170 3.43 -0.87 9.03
N ASN A 171 3.86 -0.08 10.02
CA ASN A 171 3.37 -0.20 11.40
C ASN A 171 1.86 0.04 11.51
N THR A 172 1.34 1.03 10.78
CA THR A 172 -0.10 1.36 10.80
C THR A 172 -0.94 0.21 10.25
N ILE A 173 -0.53 -0.39 9.13
CA ILE A 173 -1.21 -1.54 8.55
C ILE A 173 -1.10 -2.74 9.49
N ALA A 174 0.10 -3.09 9.94
CA ALA A 174 0.33 -4.23 10.82
C ALA A 174 -0.50 -4.15 12.12
N TYR A 175 -0.47 -3.00 12.79
CA TYR A 175 -1.25 -2.75 14.00
C TYR A 175 -2.76 -2.85 13.76
N THR A 176 -3.22 -2.32 12.63
CA THR A 176 -4.65 -2.31 12.32
C THR A 176 -5.17 -3.71 12.01
N LEU A 177 -4.37 -4.54 11.34
CA LEU A 177 -4.71 -5.94 11.08
C LEU A 177 -4.70 -6.79 12.36
N ASP A 178 -3.76 -6.52 13.27
CA ASP A 178 -3.66 -7.21 14.57
C ASP A 178 -3.24 -6.24 15.68
N ILE A 179 -4.20 -5.89 16.54
CA ILE A 179 -4.00 -4.95 17.67
C ILE A 179 -3.06 -5.49 18.75
N THR A 180 -2.66 -6.77 18.69
CA THR A 180 -1.66 -7.34 19.59
C THR A 180 -0.24 -6.99 19.17
N VAL A 181 -0.05 -6.48 17.95
CA VAL A 181 1.21 -5.89 17.51
C VAL A 181 1.48 -4.62 18.35
N PRO A 182 2.63 -4.50 19.02
CA PRO A 182 2.98 -3.30 19.77
C PRO A 182 3.08 -2.09 18.84
N THR A 183 2.52 -0.96 19.27
CA THR A 183 2.72 0.33 18.62
C THR A 183 3.26 1.34 19.62
N GLU A 184 4.22 2.15 19.19
CA GLU A 184 4.69 3.30 19.97
C GLU A 184 3.75 4.51 19.86
N ASN A 185 2.75 4.45 18.96
CA ASN A 185 1.82 5.55 18.75
C ASN A 185 0.71 5.51 19.81
N PRO A 186 0.63 6.51 20.71
CA PRO A 186 -0.41 6.54 21.74
C PRO A 186 -1.79 6.89 21.17
N ASN A 187 -1.88 7.40 19.94
CA ASN A 187 -3.13 7.80 19.31
C ASN A 187 -3.65 6.69 18.37
N ILE A 188 -4.29 5.69 18.98
CA ILE A 188 -4.85 4.54 18.25
C ILE A 188 -5.91 4.98 17.23
N LEU A 189 -6.72 5.99 17.54
CA LEU A 189 -7.72 6.49 16.60
C LEU A 189 -7.05 7.04 15.32
N ALA A 190 -5.97 7.79 15.48
CA ALA A 190 -5.22 8.30 14.33
C ALA A 190 -4.61 7.18 13.47
N LEU A 191 -4.16 6.07 14.09
CA LEU A 191 -3.70 4.89 13.34
C LEU A 191 -4.83 4.26 12.52
N VAL A 192 -6.01 4.08 13.10
CA VAL A 192 -7.16 3.49 12.41
C VAL A 192 -7.61 4.37 11.23
N CYS A 193 -7.71 5.69 11.42
CA CYS A 193 -8.07 6.60 10.33
C CYS A 193 -6.99 6.64 9.23
N SER A 194 -5.73 6.54 9.63
CA SER A 194 -4.59 6.46 8.72
C SER A 194 -4.57 5.17 7.90
N TYR A 195 -5.07 4.06 8.44
CA TYR A 195 -5.23 2.82 7.69
C TYR A 195 -6.20 2.97 6.52
N GLU A 196 -7.35 3.62 6.74
CA GLU A 196 -8.32 3.88 5.65
C GLU A 196 -7.72 4.79 4.57
N MET A 197 -6.93 5.80 4.99
CA MET A 197 -6.20 6.67 4.05
C MET A 197 -5.20 5.89 3.18
N LEU A 198 -4.45 4.95 3.78
CA LEU A 198 -3.48 4.14 3.05
C LEU A 198 -4.15 3.14 2.11
N THR A 199 -5.21 2.47 2.57
CA THR A 199 -5.73 1.26 1.92
C THR A 199 -7.03 1.48 1.15
N GLY A 200 -7.75 2.57 1.42
CA GLY A 200 -9.13 2.78 0.97
C GLY A 200 -10.12 1.75 1.56
N ARG A 201 -9.72 0.99 2.58
CA ARG A 201 -10.54 -0.02 3.24
C ARG A 201 -10.92 0.45 4.63
N SER A 202 -12.22 0.43 4.91
CA SER A 202 -12.71 0.51 6.28
C SER A 202 -12.58 -0.83 6.97
N LEU A 203 -12.25 -0.81 8.25
CA LEU A 203 -12.35 -1.99 9.08
C LEU A 203 -13.82 -2.41 9.25
N PRO A 204 -14.10 -3.70 9.50
CA PRO A 204 -15.43 -4.15 9.88
C PRO A 204 -15.99 -3.31 11.04
N HIS A 205 -17.25 -2.89 10.88
CA HIS A 205 -17.95 -1.87 11.66
C HIS A 205 -17.94 -2.06 13.19
N GLU A 206 -17.68 -3.28 13.68
CA GLU A 206 -17.63 -3.59 15.12
C GLU A 206 -16.40 -3.01 15.83
N ARG A 207 -15.48 -2.36 15.10
CA ARG A 207 -14.26 -1.74 15.64
C ARG A 207 -14.14 -0.22 15.43
N LEU A 208 -15.15 0.49 14.90
CA LEU A 208 -14.96 1.88 14.44
C LEU A 208 -15.66 2.97 15.26
N VAL A 209 -14.85 3.98 15.59
CA VAL A 209 -15.22 5.39 15.81
C VAL A 209 -15.11 6.07 14.43
N GLU A 210 -16.03 6.96 14.06
CA GLU A 210 -15.99 7.66 12.76
C GLU A 210 -14.66 8.44 12.60
N CYS A 211 -14.00 8.17 11.47
CA CYS A 211 -12.94 8.96 10.85
C CYS A 211 -13.59 9.85 9.75
#